data_AF-A0A7S4QS45-F1
#
_entry.id   AF-A0A7S4QS45-F1
#
_cell.length_a   1.000
_cell.length_b   1.000
_cell.length_c   1.000
_cell.angle_alpha   90.00
_cell.angle_beta   90.00
_cell.angle_gamma   90.00
#
_symmetry.space_group_name_H-M   'P 1'
#
loop_
_entity.id
_entity.type
_entity.pdbx_description
1 polymer ?
#
loop_
_entity_poly.entity_id
_entity_poly.type
_entity_poly.pdbx_seq_one_letter_code
_entity_poly.pdbx_strand_id
1 'polypeptide(L)'
;AMFVGRVANTRAEELAAVPYDEPVLELEEKSKEIDRLYRELTAWGVLPLGIKIILNLAIWCMVSACYMVQLWYDDCFEEFFLTSSIADELDGDWTNLVTETGRVALLLFCISLFFFQVFRTWAKVRLVTVFSLH
;
A
#
# COMPACT_ATOMS: atom_id res chain seq x y z
N ALA A 1 11.26 -6.91 -21.12
CA ALA A 1 9.84 -7.16 -21.46
C ALA A 1 9.62 -8.07 -22.69
N MET A 2 10.48 -8.05 -23.72
CA MET A 2 10.23 -8.75 -25.00
C MET A 2 10.32 -10.29 -24.96
N PHE A 3 11.08 -10.87 -24.02
CA PHE A 3 11.24 -12.33 -23.91
C PHE A 3 10.07 -13.04 -23.22
N VAL A 4 9.46 -12.42 -22.20
CA VAL A 4 8.33 -12.99 -21.45
C VAL A 4 7.10 -13.14 -22.35
N GLY A 5 6.79 -12.12 -23.16
CA GLY A 5 5.67 -12.18 -24.10
C GLY A 5 5.84 -13.25 -25.19
N ARG A 6 7.09 -13.51 -25.62
CA ARG A 6 7.39 -14.53 -26.65
C ARG A 6 7.19 -15.93 -26.11
N VAL A 7 7.70 -16.22 -24.91
CA VAL A 7 7.57 -17.53 -24.26
C VAL A 7 6.12 -17.81 -23.87
N ALA A 8 5.40 -16.79 -23.38
CA ALA A 8 3.97 -16.90 -23.09
C ALA A 8 3.15 -17.25 -24.34
N ASN A 9 3.49 -16.69 -25.50
CA ASN A 9 2.76 -16.94 -26.75
C ASN A 9 3.10 -18.33 -27.35
N THR A 10 4.34 -18.81 -27.22
CA THR A 10 4.75 -20.13 -27.73
C THR A 10 4.22 -21.29 -26.88
N ARG A 11 3.98 -21.05 -25.58
CA ARG A 11 3.42 -22.03 -24.63
C ARG A 11 1.92 -21.84 -24.36
N ALA A 12 1.27 -20.92 -25.09
CA ALA A 12 -0.14 -20.58 -24.88
C ALA A 12 -1.08 -21.77 -25.09
N GLU A 13 -0.78 -22.64 -26.07
CA GLU A 13 -1.54 -23.87 -26.31
C GLU A 13 -1.36 -24.91 -25.19
N GLU A 14 -0.15 -25.02 -24.62
CA GLU A 14 0.11 -25.90 -23.46
C GLU A 14 -0.56 -25.38 -22.18
N LEU A 15 -0.61 -24.05 -21.98
CA LEU A 15 -1.33 -23.40 -20.88
C LEU A 15 -2.86 -23.50 -21.02
N ALA A 16 -3.38 -23.47 -22.26
CA ALA A 16 -4.80 -23.66 -22.53
C ALA A 16 -5.25 -25.12 -22.40
N ALA A 17 -4.31 -26.07 -22.51
CA ALA A 17 -4.55 -27.50 -22.37
C ALA A 17 -4.54 -28.00 -20.92
N VAL A 18 -4.15 -27.16 -19.95
CA VAL A 18 -4.32 -27.47 -18.53
C VAL A 18 -5.80 -27.32 -18.21
N PRO A 19 -6.50 -28.40 -17.84
CA PRO A 19 -7.90 -28.29 -17.42
C PRO A 19 -7.98 -27.32 -16.26
N TYR A 20 -8.82 -26.30 -16.39
CA TYR A 20 -9.08 -25.36 -15.31
C TYR A 20 -9.60 -26.14 -14.10
N ASP A 21 -8.89 -26.04 -12.98
CA ASP A 21 -9.40 -26.52 -11.70
C ASP A 21 -10.70 -25.76 -11.41
N GLU A 22 -11.84 -26.44 -11.46
CA GLU A 22 -13.16 -25.91 -11.07
C GLU A 22 -13.14 -25.06 -9.79
N PRO A 23 -12.44 -25.45 -8.69
CA PRO A 23 -12.39 -24.60 -7.50
C PRO A 23 -11.68 -23.25 -7.72
N VAL A 24 -10.72 -23.17 -8.66
CA VAL A 24 -10.04 -21.91 -9.00
C VAL A 24 -10.96 -21.01 -9.80
N LEU A 25 -11.75 -21.56 -10.72
CA LEU A 25 -12.69 -20.81 -11.54
C LEU A 25 -13.79 -20.16 -10.67
N GLU A 26 -14.34 -20.90 -9.72
CA GLU A 26 -15.34 -20.37 -8.77
C GLU A 26 -14.77 -19.26 -7.88
N LEU A 27 -13.50 -19.36 -7.45
CA LEU A 27 -12.84 -18.33 -6.67
C LEU A 27 -12.57 -17.07 -7.51
N GLU A 28 -12.21 -17.24 -8.78
CA GLU A 28 -12.06 -16.13 -9.70
C GLU A 28 -13.39 -15.40 -9.94
N GLU A 29 -14.49 -16.11 -10.16
CA GLU A 29 -15.81 -15.49 -10.38
C GLU A 29 -16.27 -14.70 -9.15
N LYS A 30 -16.12 -15.27 -7.95
CA LYS A 30 -16.44 -14.58 -6.70
C LYS A 30 -15.56 -13.35 -6.49
N SER A 31 -14.26 -13.44 -6.77
CA SER A 31 -13.37 -12.28 -6.66
C SER A 31 -13.72 -11.17 -7.66
N LYS A 32 -14.09 -11.52 -8.90
CA LYS A 32 -14.53 -10.56 -9.93
C LYS A 32 -15.80 -9.81 -9.51
N GLU A 33 -16.76 -10.50 -8.88
CA GLU A 33 -17.96 -9.84 -8.33
C GLU A 33 -17.65 -8.92 -7.16
N ILE A 34 -16.81 -9.38 -6.22
CA ILE A 34 -16.34 -8.57 -5.09
C ILE A 34 -15.63 -7.31 -5.60
N ASP A 35 -14.77 -7.44 -6.61
CA ASP A 35 -14.02 -6.32 -7.19
C ASP A 35 -14.96 -5.32 -7.90
N ARG A 36 -15.99 -5.81 -8.60
CA ARG A 36 -17.01 -4.95 -9.21
C ARG A 36 -17.75 -4.14 -8.14
N LEU A 37 -18.27 -4.80 -7.11
CA LEU A 37 -18.97 -4.15 -6.01
C LEU A 37 -18.04 -3.19 -5.24
N TYR A 38 -16.79 -3.58 -5.02
CA TYR A 38 -15.79 -2.72 -4.38
C TYR A 38 -15.56 -1.45 -5.20
N ARG A 39 -15.43 -1.53 -6.53
CA ARG A 39 -15.28 -0.36 -7.41
C ARG A 39 -16.49 0.57 -7.37
N GLU A 40 -17.70 0.01 -7.35
CA GLU A 40 -18.93 0.79 -7.27
C GLU A 40 -19.06 1.51 -5.92
N LEU A 41 -18.77 0.80 -4.81
CA LEU A 41 -18.83 1.35 -3.46
C LEU A 41 -17.72 2.37 -3.16
N THR A 42 -16.55 2.20 -3.78
CA THR A 42 -15.41 3.12 -3.63
C THR A 42 -15.36 4.21 -4.70
N ALA A 43 -16.40 4.31 -5.54
CA ALA A 43 -16.53 5.42 -6.48
C ALA A 43 -16.61 6.76 -5.73
N TRP A 44 -15.85 7.76 -6.19
CA TRP A 44 -15.76 9.07 -5.52
C TRP A 44 -17.11 9.75 -5.35
N GLY A 45 -18.07 9.52 -6.25
CA GLY A 45 -19.44 10.07 -6.13
C GLY A 45 -20.24 9.51 -4.95
N VAL A 46 -20.03 8.24 -4.60
CA VAL A 46 -20.84 7.50 -3.60
C VAL A 46 -20.19 7.52 -2.22
N LEU A 47 -18.89 7.81 -2.16
CA LEU A 47 -18.12 7.90 -0.92
C LEU A 47 -18.69 8.98 0.03
N PRO A 48 -18.94 8.62 1.31
CA PRO A 48 -19.37 9.59 2.31
C PRO A 48 -18.26 10.62 2.58
N LEU A 49 -18.68 11.86 2.90
CA LEU A 49 -17.78 12.99 3.10
C LEU A 49 -16.68 12.71 4.14
N GLY A 50 -17.00 12.03 5.24
CA GLY A 50 -16.01 11.68 6.27
C GLY A 50 -14.86 10.82 5.75
N ILE A 51 -15.16 9.83 4.89
CA ILE A 51 -14.14 8.96 4.30
C ILE A 51 -13.30 9.72 3.27
N LYS A 52 -13.91 10.62 2.51
CA LYS A 52 -13.18 11.52 1.59
C LYS A 52 -12.17 12.38 2.34
N ILE A 53 -12.55 12.93 3.50
CA ILE A 53 -11.65 13.72 4.34
C ILE A 53 -10.49 12.85 4.86
N ILE A 54 -10.77 11.65 5.36
CA ILE A 54 -9.73 10.72 5.84
C ILE A 54 -8.75 10.36 4.72
N LEU A 55 -9.24 10.07 3.52
CA LEU A 55 -8.39 9.78 2.35
C LEU A 55 -7.54 10.98 1.95
N ASN A 56 -8.11 12.19 1.90
CA ASN A 56 -7.35 13.40 1.61
C ASN A 56 -6.28 13.64 2.67
N LEU A 57 -6.62 13.50 3.95
CA LEU A 57 -5.67 13.66 5.06
C LEU A 57 -4.54 12.63 4.96
N ALA A 58 -4.85 11.36 4.64
CA ALA A 58 -3.84 10.33 4.42
C ALA A 58 -2.88 10.72 3.28
N ILE A 59 -3.40 11.24 2.17
CA ILE A 59 -2.60 11.72 1.04
C ILE A 59 -1.71 12.89 1.48
N TRP A 60 -2.26 13.89 2.16
CA TRP A 60 -1.47 15.03 2.65
C TRP A 60 -0.36 14.61 3.62
N CYS A 61 -0.64 13.69 4.55
CA CYS A 61 0.36 13.13 5.45
C CYS A 61 1.45 12.35 4.70
N MET A 62 1.08 11.56 3.69
CA MET A 62 2.04 10.80 2.89
C MET A 62 2.93 11.73 2.06
N VAL A 63 2.31 12.70 1.38
CA VAL A 63 3.00 13.66 0.51
C VAL A 63 3.95 14.53 1.34
N SER A 64 3.51 15.03 2.50
CA SER A 64 4.37 15.78 3.41
C SER A 64 5.53 14.94 3.94
N ALA A 65 5.31 13.69 4.36
CA ALA A 65 6.40 12.79 4.76
C ALA A 65 7.41 12.57 3.63
N CYS A 66 6.96 12.35 2.39
CA CYS A 66 7.83 12.18 1.23
C CYS A 66 8.66 13.44 0.94
N TYR A 67 8.04 14.62 0.96
CA TYR A 67 8.76 15.88 0.74
C TYR A 67 9.71 16.20 1.88
N MET A 68 9.36 15.88 3.13
CA MET A 68 10.25 16.02 4.27
C MET A 68 11.54 15.22 4.06
N VAL A 69 11.41 13.94 3.71
CA VAL A 69 12.56 13.07 3.47
C VAL A 69 13.37 13.46 2.23
N GLN A 70 12.72 13.94 1.15
CA GLN A 70 13.43 14.30 -0.09
C GLN A 70 14.17 15.64 -0.02
N LEU A 71 13.57 16.65 0.62
CA LEU A 71 14.14 18.00 0.66
C LEU A 71 15.07 18.22 1.85
N TRP A 72 14.83 17.51 2.96
CA TRP A 72 15.57 17.63 4.20
C TRP A 72 16.14 16.28 4.61
N TYR A 73 16.73 15.56 3.65
CA TYR A 73 17.36 14.26 3.90
C TYR A 73 18.43 14.38 5.00
N ASP A 74 19.32 15.38 4.87
CA ASP A 74 20.43 15.62 5.79
C ASP A 74 19.96 15.95 7.22
N ASP A 75 18.76 16.55 7.37
CA ASP A 75 18.18 16.82 8.68
C ASP A 75 17.36 15.64 9.22
N CYS A 76 17.03 14.64 8.40
CA CYS A 76 16.21 13.47 8.76
C CYS A 76 17.04 12.23 9.13
N PHE A 77 18.26 12.14 8.59
CA PHE A 77 19.15 11.00 8.80
C PHE A 77 20.56 11.48 9.08
N GLU A 78 21.20 10.90 10.09
CA GLU A 78 22.63 11.09 10.35
C GLU A 78 23.46 10.45 9.23
N GLU A 79 24.56 11.11 8.84
CA GLU A 79 25.49 10.56 7.85
C GLU A 79 26.17 9.32 8.43
N PHE A 80 25.83 8.14 7.91
CA PHE A 80 26.44 6.89 8.31
C PHE A 80 27.15 6.23 7.13
N PHE A 81 28.47 6.05 7.23
CA PHE A 81 29.28 5.41 6.20
C PHE A 81 29.42 3.90 6.47
N LEU A 82 29.68 3.11 5.43
CA LEU A 82 29.89 1.65 5.56
C LEU A 82 31.10 1.26 6.43
N THR A 83 32.05 2.19 6.62
CA THR A 83 33.21 2.03 7.50
C THR A 83 32.96 2.48 8.93
N SER A 84 31.80 3.09 9.19
CA SER A 84 31.40 3.62 10.49
C SER A 84 30.99 2.50 11.44
N SER A 85 31.43 2.60 12.69
CA SER A 85 31.03 1.72 13.79
C SER A 85 29.86 2.36 14.52
N ILE A 86 28.77 1.61 14.73
CA ILE A 86 27.59 2.05 15.50
C ILE A 86 28.00 2.47 16.94
N ALA A 87 29.06 1.87 17.47
CA ALA A 87 29.57 2.19 18.80
C ALA A 87 30.30 3.54 18.88
N ASP A 88 30.86 4.03 17.76
CA ASP A 88 31.68 5.25 17.74
C ASP A 88 30.92 6.48 17.21
N GLU A 89 29.99 6.31 16.27
CA GLU A 89 29.26 7.43 15.63
C GLU A 89 27.80 7.59 16.08
N LEU A 90 27.17 6.57 16.68
CA LEU A 90 25.76 6.61 17.11
C LEU A 90 25.56 6.49 18.63
N ASP A 91 26.62 6.65 19.41
CA ASP A 91 26.61 6.49 20.88
C ASP A 91 26.08 5.11 21.33
N GLY A 92 26.21 4.10 20.45
CA GLY A 92 25.75 2.73 20.68
C GLY A 92 24.24 2.49 20.45
N ASP A 93 23.46 3.50 20.05
CA ASP A 93 22.01 3.35 19.79
C ASP A 93 21.67 3.53 18.31
N TRP A 94 21.22 2.46 17.68
CA TRP A 94 20.79 2.43 16.28
C TRP A 94 19.59 3.36 16.00
N THR A 95 18.85 3.77 17.04
CA THR A 95 17.72 4.70 16.90
C THR A 95 18.14 6.16 16.71
N ASN A 96 19.41 6.50 16.94
CA ASN A 96 19.96 7.84 16.67
C ASN A 96 20.24 8.09 15.18
N LEU A 97 20.22 7.04 14.35
CA LEU A 97 20.38 7.17 12.90
C LEU A 97 19.28 8.03 12.28
N VAL A 98 18.09 7.94 12.87
CA VAL A 98 16.96 8.76 12.50
C VAL A 98 16.86 9.89 13.53
N THR A 99 17.21 11.10 13.07
CA THR A 99 17.11 12.32 13.88
C THR A 99 15.65 12.59 14.29
N GLU A 100 15.45 13.53 15.21
CA GLU A 100 14.11 13.92 15.65
C GLU A 100 13.18 14.32 14.48
N THR A 101 13.72 14.96 13.44
CA THR A 101 12.96 15.33 12.23
C THR A 101 12.57 14.10 11.41
N GLY A 102 13.47 13.12 11.27
CA GLY A 102 13.18 11.86 10.59
C GLY A 102 12.13 11.03 11.32
N ARG A 103 12.13 11.06 12.67
CA ARG A 103 11.10 10.41 13.51
C ARG A 103 9.73 11.02 13.27
N VAL A 104 9.64 12.34 13.15
CA VAL A 104 8.40 13.03 12.80
C VAL A 104 7.90 12.61 11.42
N ALA A 105 8.77 12.56 10.41
CA ALA A 105 8.41 12.09 9.06
C ALA A 105 7.91 10.64 9.07
N LEU A 106 8.56 9.74 9.82
CA LEU A 106 8.12 8.36 10.02
C LEU A 106 6.77 8.27 10.73
N LEU A 107 6.52 9.10 11.74
CA LEU A 107 5.22 9.16 12.41
C LEU A 107 4.11 9.60 11.46
N LEU A 108 4.35 10.64 10.65
CA LEU A 108 3.42 11.10 9.61
C LEU A 108 3.11 9.99 8.59
N PHE A 109 4.12 9.22 8.21
CA PHE A 109 3.95 8.05 7.35
C PHE A 109 3.08 6.97 8.03
N CYS A 110 3.36 6.63 9.29
CA CYS A 110 2.56 5.67 10.06
C CYS A 110 1.11 6.13 10.22
N ILE A 111 0.88 7.42 10.46
CA ILE A 111 -0.46 8.02 10.56
C ILE A 111 -1.20 7.89 9.22
N SER A 112 -0.52 8.15 8.10
CA SER A 112 -1.11 7.96 6.76
C SER A 112 -1.54 6.51 6.54
N LEU A 113 -0.68 5.54 6.90
CA LEU A 113 -1.00 4.12 6.83
C LEU A 113 -2.20 3.77 7.73
N PHE A 114 -2.27 4.32 8.94
CA PHE A 114 -3.40 4.12 9.83
C PHE A 114 -4.72 4.60 9.20
N PHE A 115 -4.75 5.82 8.66
CA PHE A 115 -5.94 6.34 7.98
C PHE A 115 -6.33 5.50 6.75
N PHE A 116 -5.34 5.01 6.01
CA PHE A 116 -5.57 4.10 4.90
C PHE A 116 -6.15 2.75 5.35
N GLN A 117 -5.70 2.21 6.47
CA GLN A 117 -6.26 0.97 7.04
C GLN A 117 -7.69 1.14 7.55
N VAL A 118 -8.00 2.30 8.16
CA VAL A 118 -9.37 2.66 8.54
C VAL A 118 -10.27 2.67 7.30
N PHE A 119 -9.82 3.30 6.21
CA PHE A 119 -10.54 3.30 4.94
C PHE A 119 -10.77 1.88 4.39
N ARG A 120 -9.72 1.05 4.35
CA ARG A 120 -9.84 -0.34 3.87
C ARG A 120 -10.79 -1.17 4.72
N THR A 121 -10.74 -1.02 6.04
CA THR A 121 -11.61 -1.74 6.96
C THR A 121 -13.06 -1.30 6.78
N TRP A 122 -13.30 0.01 6.67
CA TRP A 122 -14.63 0.54 6.35
C TRP A 122 -15.16 -0.02 5.02
N ALA A 123 -14.35 -0.02 3.97
CA ALA A 123 -14.74 -0.51 2.66
C ALA A 123 -15.06 -2.02 2.69
N LYS A 124 -14.27 -2.82 3.40
CA LYS A 124 -14.55 -4.25 3.64
C LYS A 124 -15.85 -4.47 4.40
N VAL A 125 -16.08 -3.76 5.51
CA VAL A 125 -17.31 -3.87 6.30
C VAL A 125 -18.54 -3.52 5.45
N ARG A 126 -18.44 -2.46 4.64
CA ARG A 126 -19.52 -2.08 3.71
C ARG A 126 -19.76 -3.14 2.65
N LEU A 127 -18.70 -3.71 2.08
CA LEU A 127 -18.80 -4.78 1.09
C LEU A 127 -19.47 -6.03 1.67
N VAL A 128 -19.07 -6.46 2.87
CA VAL A 128 -19.71 -7.59 3.57
C VAL A 128 -21.18 -7.32 3.86
N THR A 129 -21.52 -6.09 4.26
CA THR A 129 -22.92 -5.71 4.52
C THR A 129 -23.76 -5.78 3.25
N VAL A 130 -23.24 -5.30 2.12
CA VAL A 130 -23.95 -5.33 0.82
C VAL A 130 -24.05 -6.77 0.30
N PHE A 131 -22.98 -7.55 0.40
CA PHE A 131 -22.96 -8.95 0.00
C PHE A 131 -23.88 -9.83 0.85
N SER A 132 -23.96 -9.60 2.16
CA SER A 132 -24.87 -10.32 3.06
C SER A 132 -26.36 -10.00 2.84
N LEU A 133 -26.67 -8.93 2.08
CA LEU A 133 -28.04 -8.50 1.81
C LEU A 133 -28.56 -9.03 0.46
N HIS A 134 -27.71 -9.68 -0.33
CA HIS A 134 -28.02 -10.28 -1.63
C HIS A 134 -28.02 -11.80 -1.53
#